data_AF-A0A9J7A5S7-F1
#
_entry.id   AF-A0A9J7A5S7-F1
#
_cell.length_a   1.000
_cell.length_b   1.000
_cell.length_c   1.000
_cell.angle_alpha   90.00
_cell.angle_beta   90.00
_cell.angle_gamma   90.00
#
_symmetry.space_group_name_H-M   'P 1'
#
loop_
_entity.id
_entity.type
_entity.pdbx_description
1 polymer ?
#
loop_
_entity_poly.entity_id
_entity_poly.type
_entity_poly.pdbx_seq_one_letter_code
_entity_poly.pdbx_strand_id
1 'polypeptide(L)'
;MSRYYDVVLCGTGIFFDNYAETPIIGFLTARRVKANDADEAVQLAQHHVLVHWNHSYNAQHKLGVPSLEAAQVTPVKKWLNRTLNQDYFFYDSDAVKAEHLALIHHSARPWYRLR
;
A
#
# COMPACT_ATOMS: atom_id res chain seq x y z
N MET A 1 -9.95 -13.91 -18.63
CA MET A 1 -9.82 -12.53 -19.17
C MET A 1 -9.21 -11.67 -18.09
N SER A 2 -8.07 -11.02 -18.37
CA SER A 2 -7.41 -10.17 -17.38
C SER A 2 -8.16 -8.86 -17.16
N ARG A 3 -8.25 -8.43 -15.91
CA ARG A 3 -8.89 -7.18 -15.47
C ARG A 3 -8.00 -6.45 -14.48
N TYR A 4 -8.35 -5.20 -14.17
CA TYR A 4 -7.63 -4.45 -13.15
C TYR A 4 -8.20 -4.74 -11.77
N TYR A 5 -7.31 -4.78 -10.78
CA TYR A 5 -7.62 -4.90 -9.36
C TYR A 5 -6.94 -3.79 -8.59
N ASP A 6 -7.66 -3.19 -7.65
CA ASP A 6 -7.09 -2.36 -6.59
C ASP A 6 -6.81 -3.26 -5.39
N VAL A 7 -5.54 -3.34 -5.00
CA VAL A 7 -5.08 -4.13 -3.87
C VAL A 7 -4.54 -3.18 -2.81
N VAL A 8 -5.11 -3.24 -1.61
CA VAL A 8 -4.58 -2.56 -0.42
C VAL A 8 -3.76 -3.56 0.37
N LEU A 9 -2.50 -3.22 0.62
CA LEU A 9 -1.53 -4.02 1.35
C LEU A 9 -1.18 -3.34 2.67
N CYS A 10 -1.08 -4.14 3.71
CA CYS A 10 -0.57 -3.76 5.01
C CYS A 10 0.85 -4.29 5.16
N GLY A 11 1.81 -3.37 5.32
CA GLY A 11 3.19 -3.67 5.66
C GLY A 11 3.39 -3.65 7.17
N THR A 12 4.01 -4.69 7.71
CA THR A 12 4.40 -4.81 9.12
C THR A 12 5.82 -5.34 9.25
N GLY A 13 6.35 -5.36 10.48
CA GLY A 13 7.72 -5.86 10.74
C GLY A 13 8.81 -4.91 10.25
N ILE A 14 8.46 -3.64 10.03
CA ILE A 14 9.41 -2.56 9.82
C ILE A 14 9.52 -1.76 11.12
N PHE A 15 10.72 -1.29 11.41
CA PHE A 15 10.96 -0.38 12.52
C PHE A 15 11.86 0.73 12.02
N PHE A 16 11.40 1.98 12.11
CA PHE A 16 12.23 3.12 11.79
C PHE A 16 12.06 4.23 12.82
N ASP A 17 13.20 4.67 13.32
CA ASP A 17 13.32 5.83 14.19
C ASP A 17 13.17 7.08 13.31
N ASN A 18 11.99 7.68 13.38
CA ASN A 18 11.61 8.87 12.62
C ASN A 18 11.97 10.17 13.33
N TYR A 19 12.80 10.12 14.39
CA TYR A 19 13.09 11.25 15.28
C TYR A 19 11.82 11.83 15.93
N ALA A 20 10.71 11.07 15.96
CA ALA A 20 9.49 11.42 16.68
C ALA A 20 9.37 10.59 17.97
N GLU A 21 8.39 10.92 18.80
CA GLU A 21 8.17 10.27 20.10
C GLU A 21 7.71 8.80 19.96
N THR A 22 7.08 8.43 18.85
CA THR A 22 6.53 7.09 18.61
C THR A 22 7.14 6.44 17.36
N PRO A 23 7.68 5.21 17.49
CA PRO A 23 8.23 4.50 16.34
C PRO A 23 7.13 4.07 15.37
N ILE A 24 7.41 4.14 14.09
CA ILE A 24 6.51 3.61 13.06
C ILE A 24 6.56 2.08 13.10
N ILE A 25 5.39 1.45 13.19
CA ILE A 25 5.24 -0.01 13.30
C ILE A 25 4.75 -0.66 12.00
N GLY A 26 4.33 0.15 11.03
CA GLY A 26 3.88 -0.36 9.74
C GLY A 26 3.43 0.71 8.76
N PHE A 27 2.91 0.26 7.62
CA PHE A 27 2.28 1.13 6.62
C PHE A 27 1.09 0.47 5.94
N LEU A 28 0.26 1.29 5.32
CA LEU A 28 -0.68 0.88 4.30
C LEU A 28 -0.22 1.42 2.96
N THR A 29 -0.34 0.61 1.92
CA THR A 29 -0.11 1.03 0.54
C THR A 29 -1.17 0.39 -0.32
N ALA A 30 -1.39 0.94 -1.50
CA ALA A 30 -2.24 0.27 -2.44
C ALA A 30 -1.67 0.33 -3.85
N ARG A 31 -2.04 -0.67 -4.65
CA ARG A 31 -1.49 -0.93 -5.97
C ARG A 31 -2.63 -1.31 -6.90
N ARG A 32 -2.62 -0.72 -8.08
CA ARG A 32 -3.43 -1.18 -9.18
C ARG A 32 -2.61 -2.13 -10.04
N VAL A 33 -3.11 -3.33 -10.22
CA VAL A 33 -2.45 -4.35 -11.06
C VAL A 33 -3.44 -4.97 -12.03
N LYS A 34 -2.93 -5.41 -13.17
CA LYS A 34 -3.70 -6.19 -14.15
C LYS A 34 -3.41 -7.66 -13.88
N ALA A 35 -4.44 -8.45 -13.61
CA ALA A 35 -4.33 -9.86 -13.28
C ALA A 35 -5.53 -10.65 -13.84
N ASN A 36 -5.43 -11.97 -13.88
CA ASN A 36 -6.51 -12.86 -14.30
C ASN A 36 -7.54 -13.08 -13.19
N ASP A 37 -7.07 -13.12 -11.94
CA ASP A 37 -7.88 -13.27 -10.74
C ASP A 37 -7.34 -12.42 -9.57
N ALA A 38 -8.00 -12.52 -8.41
CA ALA A 38 -7.67 -11.74 -7.22
C ALA A 38 -6.38 -12.20 -6.54
N ASP A 39 -6.06 -13.49 -6.59
CA ASP A 39 -4.89 -14.06 -5.92
C ASP A 39 -3.62 -13.66 -6.67
N GLU A 40 -3.64 -13.75 -8.00
CA GLU A 40 -2.58 -13.23 -8.87
C GLU A 40 -2.42 -11.71 -8.67
N ALA A 41 -3.52 -10.96 -8.50
CA ALA A 41 -3.44 -9.54 -8.22
C ALA A 41 -2.71 -9.24 -6.90
N VAL A 42 -2.98 -9.99 -5.84
CA VAL A 42 -2.29 -9.82 -4.56
C VAL A 42 -0.80 -10.09 -4.71
N GLN A 43 -0.42 -11.20 -5.34
CA GLN A 43 0.98 -11.58 -5.53
C GLN A 43 1.76 -10.52 -6.33
N LEU A 44 1.16 -10.03 -7.43
CA LEU A 44 1.76 -8.96 -8.24
C LEU A 44 1.89 -7.66 -7.46
N ALA A 45 0.87 -7.29 -6.70
CA ALA A 45 0.90 -6.08 -5.86
C ALA A 45 1.99 -6.18 -4.78
N GLN A 46 2.10 -7.33 -4.10
CA GLN A 46 3.15 -7.60 -3.10
C GLN A 46 4.54 -7.50 -3.74
N HIS A 47 4.75 -8.14 -4.88
CA HIS A 47 6.01 -8.07 -5.60
C HIS A 47 6.40 -6.63 -5.96
N HIS A 48 5.48 -5.85 -6.53
CA HIS A 48 5.72 -4.44 -6.86
C HIS A 48 6.10 -3.61 -5.62
N VAL A 49 5.41 -3.83 -4.49
CA VAL A 49 5.73 -3.14 -3.23
C VAL A 49 7.10 -3.52 -2.71
N LEU A 50 7.46 -4.81 -2.69
CA LEU A 50 8.77 -5.25 -2.21
C LEU A 50 9.92 -4.70 -3.06
N VAL A 51 9.77 -4.70 -4.38
CA VAL A 51 10.77 -4.12 -5.30
C VAL A 51 10.91 -2.62 -5.04
N HIS A 52 9.79 -1.88 -4.97
CA HIS A 52 9.81 -0.44 -4.71
C HIS A 52 10.37 -0.11 -3.32
N TRP A 53 9.96 -0.85 -2.29
CA TRP A 53 10.47 -0.71 -0.93
C TRP A 53 11.97 -0.91 -0.87
N ASN A 54 12.49 -1.97 -1.51
CA ASN A 54 13.90 -2.26 -1.48
C ASN A 54 14.72 -1.14 -2.16
N HIS A 55 14.22 -0.60 -3.27
CA HIS A 55 14.89 0.46 -4.01
C HIS A 55 14.82 1.83 -3.31
N SER A 56 13.65 2.20 -2.79
CA SER A 56 13.38 3.57 -2.31
C SER A 56 13.65 3.74 -0.81
N TYR A 57 13.42 2.71 0.01
CA TYR A 57 13.45 2.82 1.46
C TYR A 57 14.57 1.99 2.09
N ASN A 58 14.67 0.70 1.75
CA ASN A 58 15.67 -0.17 2.38
C ASN A 58 17.11 0.21 1.99
N ALA A 59 17.33 0.59 0.72
CA ALA A 59 18.65 1.02 0.25
C ALA A 59 19.19 2.26 1.00
N GLN A 60 18.31 3.16 1.45
CA GLN A 60 18.69 4.40 2.12
C GLN A 60 18.71 4.27 3.64
N HIS A 61 17.81 3.46 4.21
CA HIS A 61 17.53 3.49 5.65
C HIS A 61 17.72 2.13 6.36
N LYS A 62 18.07 1.05 5.65
CA LYS A 62 18.27 -0.31 6.22
C LYS A 62 17.08 -0.81 7.07
N LEU A 63 15.87 -0.54 6.59
CA LEU A 63 14.61 -0.75 7.34
C LEU A 63 14.15 -2.21 7.41
N GLY A 64 14.89 -3.13 6.80
CA GLY A 64 14.48 -4.51 6.66
C GLY A 64 13.42 -4.68 5.56
N VAL A 65 12.93 -5.91 5.44
CA VAL A 65 11.91 -6.30 4.45
C VAL A 65 10.57 -6.45 5.16
N PRO A 66 9.53 -5.69 4.78
CA PRO A 66 8.23 -5.77 5.42
C PRO A 66 7.55 -7.11 5.11
N SER A 67 6.77 -7.61 6.07
CA SER A 67 5.74 -8.60 5.79
C SER A 67 4.53 -7.89 5.17
N LEU A 68 3.96 -8.43 4.11
CA LEU A 68 2.85 -7.83 3.38
C LEU A 68 1.61 -8.71 3.42
N GLU A 69 0.52 -8.18 3.97
CA GLU A 69 -0.79 -8.84 3.96
C GLU A 69 -1.81 -8.02 3.17
N ALA A 70 -2.70 -8.70 2.44
CA ALA A 70 -3.77 -8.03 1.72
C ALA A 70 -4.88 -7.61 2.71
N ALA A 71 -5.06 -6.31 2.87
CA ALA A 71 -6.16 -5.74 3.64
C ALA A 71 -7.45 -5.69 2.81
N GLN A 72 -7.34 -5.47 1.49
CA GLN A 72 -8.48 -5.43 0.59
C GLN A 72 -8.07 -5.74 -0.85
N VAL A 73 -8.95 -6.42 -1.59
CA VAL A 73 -8.80 -6.65 -3.03
C VAL A 73 -10.13 -6.35 -3.71
N THR A 74 -10.13 -5.40 -4.66
CA THR A 74 -11.36 -4.97 -5.35
C THR A 74 -11.19 -5.00 -6.86
N PRO A 75 -12.04 -5.73 -7.62
CA PRO A 75 -12.01 -5.66 -9.07
C PRO A 75 -12.49 -4.29 -9.57
N VAL A 76 -11.72 -3.70 -10.48
CA VAL A 76 -11.99 -2.36 -10.99
C VAL A 76 -12.99 -2.43 -12.14
N LYS A 77 -14.14 -1.77 -11.98
CA LYS A 77 -15.22 -1.74 -12.99
C LYS A 77 -15.04 -0.68 -14.10
N LYS A 78 -14.08 0.25 -13.98
CA LYS A 78 -13.87 1.37 -14.93
C LYS A 78 -12.40 1.52 -15.36
N TRP A 79 -12.18 1.88 -16.62
CA TRP A 79 -10.88 2.10 -17.28
C TRP A 79 -10.05 3.31 -16.76
N LEU A 80 -10.41 3.92 -15.64
CA LEU A 80 -9.67 5.08 -15.12
C LEU A 80 -8.31 4.63 -14.55
N ASN A 81 -7.27 4.62 -15.38
CA ASN A 81 -5.88 4.49 -14.96
C ASN A 81 -5.51 5.68 -14.09
N ARG A 82 -5.08 5.41 -12.87
CA ARG A 82 -4.74 6.47 -11.91
C ARG A 82 -3.54 6.02 -11.09
N THR A 83 -2.57 6.92 -10.97
CA THR A 83 -1.26 6.67 -10.38
C THR A 83 -1.21 7.35 -9.02
N LEU A 84 -0.68 6.65 -8.02
CA LEU A 84 -0.48 7.22 -6.68
C LEU A 84 0.69 8.20 -6.67
N ASN A 85 0.52 9.28 -5.90
CA ASN A 85 1.58 10.25 -5.62
C ASN A 85 2.14 10.10 -4.19
N GLN A 86 1.50 9.27 -3.35
CA GLN A 86 1.95 8.89 -2.01
C GLN A 86 1.95 7.38 -1.91
N ASP A 87 3.14 6.81 -1.72
CA ASP A 87 3.33 5.36 -1.80
C ASP A 87 3.02 4.62 -0.50
N TYR A 88 3.16 5.26 0.66
CA TYR A 88 3.05 4.60 1.96
C TYR A 88 2.37 5.51 2.99
N PHE A 89 1.28 5.03 3.58
CA PHE A 89 0.59 5.64 4.73
C PHE A 89 1.11 4.96 6.00
N PHE A 90 2.15 5.55 6.59
CA PHE A 90 2.75 5.00 7.81
C PHE A 90 1.85 5.18 9.03
N TYR A 91 1.91 4.24 9.96
CA TYR A 91 1.19 4.28 11.23
C TYR A 91 2.07 3.78 12.38
N ASP A 92 1.80 4.31 13.57
CA ASP A 92 2.44 3.96 14.84
C ASP A 92 1.47 3.23 15.80
N SER A 93 0.19 3.16 15.44
CA SER A 93 -0.88 2.59 16.25
C SER A 93 -2.01 2.05 15.39
N ASP A 94 -2.81 1.13 15.95
CA ASP A 94 -3.99 0.58 15.28
C ASP A 94 -5.08 1.63 15.03
N ALA A 95 -5.16 2.67 15.87
CA ALA A 95 -6.07 3.79 15.67
C ALA A 95 -5.74 4.55 14.37
N VAL A 96 -4.46 4.93 14.19
CA VAL A 96 -3.99 5.61 12.98
C VAL A 96 -4.11 4.70 11.75
N LYS A 97 -3.85 3.39 11.91
CA LYS A 97 -4.09 2.40 10.84
C LYS A 97 -5.57 2.38 10.42
N ALA A 98 -6.51 2.37 11.37
CA ALA A 98 -7.93 2.39 11.09
C ALA A 98 -8.38 3.69 10.41
N GLU A 99 -7.81 4.84 10.81
CA GLU A 99 -8.04 6.12 10.15
C GLU A 99 -7.56 6.13 8.70
N HIS A 100 -6.36 5.60 8.44
CA HIS A 100 -5.83 5.47 7.08
C HIS A 100 -6.67 4.53 6.22
N LEU A 101 -7.09 3.38 6.77
CA LEU A 101 -8.01 2.47 6.07
C LEU A 101 -9.32 3.20 5.74
N ALA A 102 -9.92 3.89 6.70
CA ALA A 102 -11.15 4.65 6.50
C ALA A 102 -10.97 5.72 5.41
N LEU A 103 -9.83 6.42 5.39
CA LEU A 103 -9.49 7.39 4.34
C LEU A 103 -9.39 6.72 2.97
N ILE A 104 -8.72 5.57 2.88
CA ILE A 104 -8.61 4.79 1.64
C ILE A 104 -10.01 4.34 1.17
N HIS A 105 -10.87 3.87 2.07
CA HIS A 105 -12.21 3.36 1.78
C HIS A 105 -13.25 4.45 1.44
N HIS A 106 -13.31 5.55 2.21
CA HIS A 106 -14.37 6.56 2.14
C HIS A 106 -14.03 7.75 1.24
N SER A 107 -12.87 7.75 0.61
CA SER A 107 -12.50 8.79 -0.34
C SER A 107 -13.45 8.77 -1.56
N ALA A 108 -14.51 9.60 -1.51
CA ALA A 108 -15.47 9.80 -2.61
C ALA A 108 -14.78 10.31 -3.88
N ARG A 109 -13.68 11.03 -3.68
CA ARG A 109 -12.61 11.15 -4.65
C ARG A 109 -11.61 10.07 -4.33
N PRO A 110 -11.19 9.26 -5.30
CA PRO A 110 -10.17 8.28 -5.04
C PRO A 110 -8.91 8.92 -4.41
N TRP A 111 -8.23 8.16 -3.56
CA TRP A 111 -7.13 8.47 -2.64
C TRP A 111 -5.81 8.94 -3.30
N TYR A 112 -5.89 9.65 -4.43
CA TYR A 112 -4.79 10.30 -5.14
C TYR A 112 -5.26 11.63 -5.75
N ARG A 113 -4.40 12.66 -5.71
CA ARG A 113 -4.67 13.96 -6.35
C ARG A 113 -4.62 13.81 -7.88
N LEU A 114 -5.64 14.32 -8.57
CA LEU A 114 -5.51 14.76 -9.97
C LEU A 114 -4.52 15.93 -9.98
N ARG A 115 -3.47 15.82 -10.80
CA ARG A 115 -2.67 16.97 -11.21
C ARG A 115 -3.20 17.44 -12.57
#